data_AF-A0A813K5Q9-F1
#
_entry.id   AF-A0A813K5Q9-F1
#
_cell.length_a   1.000
_cell.length_b   1.000
_cell.length_c   1.000
_cell.angle_alpha   90.00
_cell.angle_beta   90.00
_cell.angle_gamma   90.00
#
_symmetry.space_group_name_H-M   'P 1'
#
loop_
_entity.id
_entity.type
_entity.pdbx_description
1 polymer ?
#
loop_
_entity_poly.entity_id
_entity_poly.type
_entity_poly.pdbx_seq_one_letter_code
_entity_poly.pdbx_strand_id
1 'polypeptide(L)'
;MAGLEVLGRWLQGGGPTGAAAVAPAPSLTVLPPARRIIACLDVRSNDSGDLVVTKGDCYDCRETGGELRNHGKPVALAERYYQEGADEVTFLNITAFRDLVLADQPMLEVLRSAAERIFVPLTVGGGIRSYVDESGKKNCALEVADAYFRAGADKVSIGSDAVEAARDYYASGKTLTGETSIELISTKYGRQAVVVSFDPRRVYVADPVSCEHNCVEVGGEGGTPLGPNGERFAWYCCTLKGGREDSDLDVVQLAQAVEALGAGELLLNCIDRDGQGSGYELELVRQVKAACTLPVIASSGAGCPEHFSAALAPAAEGGGGADAALAAGIFHRSEVPLGAVKAHLKNAGKVPVRF
;
A
#
# COMPACT_ATOMS: atom_id res chain seq x y z
N MET A 1 14.89 2.10 16.69
CA MET A 1 15.93 3.09 17.05
C MET A 1 17.33 2.77 16.50
N ALA A 2 17.63 1.54 16.07
CA ALA A 2 18.97 1.15 15.59
C ALA A 2 19.58 2.10 14.52
N GLY A 3 18.79 2.61 13.57
CA GLY A 3 19.28 3.56 12.54
C GLY A 3 19.81 4.88 13.12
N LEU A 4 19.08 5.47 14.07
CA LEU A 4 19.51 6.70 14.75
C LEU A 4 20.74 6.46 15.63
N GLU A 5 20.86 5.29 16.26
CA GLU A 5 22.05 4.91 17.02
C GLU A 5 23.29 4.80 16.13
N VAL A 6 23.15 4.23 14.91
CA VAL A 6 24.24 4.16 13.94
C VAL A 6 24.68 5.57 13.52
N LEU A 7 23.73 6.44 13.17
CA LEU A 7 24.04 7.83 12.81
C LEU A 7 24.68 8.59 13.99
N GLY A 8 24.17 8.40 15.20
CA GLY A 8 24.72 8.99 16.42
C GLY A 8 26.15 8.57 16.68
N ARG A 9 26.47 7.27 16.51
CA ARG A 9 27.85 6.76 16.61
C ARG A 9 28.77 7.40 15.58
N TRP A 10 28.31 7.49 14.33
CA TRP A 10 29.07 8.14 13.27
C TRP A 10 29.37 9.62 13.58
N LEU A 11 28.36 10.38 14.02
CA LEU A 11 28.50 11.79 14.40
C LEU A 11 29.49 12.00 15.58
N GLN A 12 29.58 11.04 16.49
CA GLN A 12 30.49 11.08 17.63
C GLN A 12 31.92 10.64 17.28
N GLY A 13 32.21 10.32 16.02
CA GLY A 13 33.51 9.78 15.59
C GLY A 13 33.78 8.37 16.11
N GLY A 14 32.73 7.67 16.57
CA GLY A 14 32.83 6.31 17.08
C GLY A 14 32.82 5.28 15.95
N GLY A 15 33.94 4.59 15.76
CA GLY A 15 33.96 3.28 15.08
C GLY A 15 33.54 2.16 16.04
N PRO A 16 33.28 0.94 15.54
CA PRO A 16 33.19 -0.21 16.43
C PRO A 16 34.48 -0.30 17.27
N THR A 17 34.36 -0.37 18.59
CA THR A 17 35.49 -0.51 19.53
C THR A 17 35.49 -1.90 20.16
N GLY A 18 36.67 -2.44 20.47
CA GLY A 18 36.79 -3.75 21.13
C GLY A 18 36.52 -4.94 20.21
N ALA A 19 36.01 -6.05 20.75
CA ALA A 19 35.80 -7.31 20.02
C ALA A 19 34.90 -7.16 18.76
N ALA A 20 33.99 -6.18 18.73
CA ALA A 20 33.14 -5.88 17.58
C ALA A 20 33.89 -5.25 16.39
N ALA A 21 35.08 -4.69 16.60
CA ALA A 21 35.93 -4.13 15.53
C ALA A 21 36.73 -5.20 14.78
N VAL A 22 36.95 -6.35 15.44
CA VAL A 22 37.83 -7.44 14.99
C VAL A 22 37.04 -8.72 14.69
N ALA A 23 35.75 -8.75 15.06
CA ALA A 23 34.89 -9.87 14.75
C ALA A 23 34.76 -10.02 13.22
N PRO A 24 35.06 -11.20 12.65
CA PRO A 24 34.71 -11.47 11.26
C PRO A 24 33.21 -11.23 11.11
N ALA A 25 32.80 -10.64 9.98
CA ALA A 25 31.39 -10.48 9.67
C ALA A 25 30.71 -11.84 9.92
N PRO A 26 29.67 -11.90 10.77
CA PRO A 26 28.99 -13.16 11.01
C PRO A 26 28.65 -13.76 9.65
N SER A 27 28.87 -15.06 9.48
CA SER A 27 28.39 -15.74 8.28
C SER A 27 26.91 -15.41 8.17
N LEU A 28 26.55 -14.56 7.20
CA LEU A 28 25.17 -14.19 6.97
C LEU A 28 24.49 -15.47 6.49
N THR A 29 23.93 -16.24 7.42
CA THR A 29 22.76 -17.04 7.10
C THR A 29 21.79 -16.02 6.53
N VAL A 30 21.59 -16.07 5.21
CA VAL A 30 20.68 -15.18 4.51
C VAL A 30 19.29 -15.52 5.02
N LEU A 31 18.90 -14.89 6.12
CA LEU A 31 17.55 -14.96 6.62
C LEU A 31 16.67 -14.22 5.62
N PRO A 32 15.48 -14.75 5.30
CA PRO A 32 14.53 -14.01 4.48
C PRO A 32 14.24 -12.66 5.15
N PRO A 33 13.96 -11.60 4.37
CA PRO A 33 13.62 -10.30 4.91
C PRO A 33 12.43 -10.41 5.86
N ALA A 34 12.42 -9.57 6.90
CA ALA A 34 11.28 -9.48 7.81
C ALA A 34 10.02 -9.08 7.04
N ARG A 35 8.89 -9.69 7.37
CA ARG A 35 7.57 -9.23 6.93
C ARG A 35 7.25 -7.91 7.61
N ARG A 36 6.72 -6.95 6.84
CA ARG A 36 6.41 -5.60 7.33
C ARG A 36 4.94 -5.50 7.76
N ILE A 37 4.72 -4.77 8.86
CA ILE A 37 3.40 -4.33 9.30
C ILE A 37 3.26 -2.85 8.99
N ILE A 38 2.36 -2.52 8.07
CA ILE A 38 2.15 -1.17 7.56
C ILE A 38 0.91 -0.58 8.22
N ALA A 39 1.04 0.63 8.75
CA ALA A 39 -0.10 1.38 9.28
C ALA A 39 -0.55 2.41 8.26
N CYS A 40 -1.85 2.48 7.99
CA CYS A 40 -2.41 3.37 6.99
C CYS A 40 -3.40 4.35 7.60
N LEU A 41 -3.37 5.59 7.12
CA LEU A 41 -4.35 6.62 7.47
C LEU A 41 -4.88 7.34 6.24
N ASP A 42 -6.18 7.58 6.27
CA ASP A 42 -6.87 8.43 5.31
C ASP A 42 -6.72 9.90 5.70
N VAL A 43 -6.33 10.75 4.76
CA VAL A 43 -6.24 12.20 4.95
C VAL A 43 -7.29 12.87 4.06
N ARG A 44 -8.29 13.50 4.68
CA ARG A 44 -9.37 14.24 4.01
C ARG A 44 -9.32 15.71 4.38
N SER A 45 -9.93 16.56 3.56
CA SER A 45 -10.30 17.92 3.97
C SER A 45 -11.74 17.91 4.51
N ASN A 46 -11.97 18.54 5.66
CA ASN A 46 -13.32 18.80 6.16
C ASN A 46 -13.95 20.01 5.44
N ASP A 47 -15.20 20.34 5.75
CA ASP A 47 -15.93 21.47 5.16
C ASP A 47 -15.26 22.83 5.43
N SER A 48 -14.43 22.93 6.47
CA SER A 48 -13.65 24.12 6.82
C SER A 48 -12.29 24.19 6.09
N GLY A 49 -11.95 23.17 5.29
CA GLY A 49 -10.68 23.04 4.57
C GLY A 49 -9.53 22.46 5.41
N ASP A 50 -9.79 22.03 6.65
CA ASP A 50 -8.78 21.44 7.52
C ASP A 50 -8.53 19.97 7.16
N LEU A 51 -7.27 19.54 7.29
CA LEU A 51 -6.92 18.13 7.14
C LEU A 51 -7.31 17.32 8.37
N VAL A 52 -8.12 16.29 8.15
CA VAL A 52 -8.63 15.38 9.17
C VAL A 52 -8.37 13.93 8.76
N VAL A 53 -8.33 13.06 9.78
CA VAL A 53 -8.31 11.61 9.57
C VAL A 53 -9.71 11.06 9.81
N THR A 54 -10.25 10.32 8.84
CA THR A 54 -11.51 9.60 9.02
C THR A 54 -11.29 8.21 9.61
N LYS A 55 -12.31 7.66 10.26
CA LYS A 55 -12.25 6.39 11.00
C LYS A 55 -11.98 5.12 10.16
N GLY A 56 -11.69 5.24 8.87
CA GLY A 56 -11.39 4.11 7.99
C GLY A 56 -12.58 3.17 7.78
N ASP A 57 -13.81 3.69 7.90
CA ASP A 57 -15.03 2.94 7.69
C ASP A 57 -15.47 3.09 6.23
N CYS A 58 -15.06 2.14 5.39
CA CYS A 58 -15.44 1.99 3.98
C CYS A 58 -15.13 3.20 3.06
N TYR A 59 -15.18 2.97 1.75
CA TYR A 59 -14.89 3.99 0.72
C TYR A 59 -15.81 5.23 0.74
N ASP A 60 -16.85 5.31 1.58
CA ASP A 60 -17.95 6.27 1.46
C ASP A 60 -18.51 6.87 2.78
N CYS A 61 -17.68 7.17 3.78
CA CYS A 61 -18.13 7.89 4.97
C CYS A 61 -17.72 9.38 4.97
N ARG A 62 -18.72 10.28 4.91
CA ARG A 62 -18.58 11.71 5.23
C ARG A 62 -19.09 11.95 6.66
N GLU A 63 -18.26 12.49 7.55
CA GLU A 63 -18.70 12.94 8.88
C GLU A 63 -18.91 14.47 8.92
N THR A 64 -19.98 14.89 9.59
CA THR A 64 -20.36 16.28 9.83
C THR A 64 -19.88 16.80 11.18
N GLY A 65 -19.22 17.97 11.19
CA GLY A 65 -19.22 18.90 12.33
C GLY A 65 -17.99 18.91 13.24
N GLY A 66 -17.26 20.03 13.21
CA GLY A 66 -16.33 20.45 14.28
C GLY A 66 -15.28 21.46 13.80
N GLU A 67 -15.30 22.69 14.33
CA GLU A 67 -14.25 23.70 14.12
C GLU A 67 -12.91 23.26 14.75
N LEU A 68 -11.80 23.41 14.01
CA LEU A 68 -10.49 23.94 14.44
C LEU A 68 -9.41 23.50 13.42
N ARG A 69 -8.63 24.47 12.90
CA ARG A 69 -7.35 24.24 12.21
C ARG A 69 -6.47 23.30 13.02
N ASN A 70 -6.20 22.09 12.52
CA ASN A 70 -5.29 21.19 13.22
C ASN A 70 -4.58 20.18 12.31
N HIS A 71 -3.52 20.62 11.63
CA HIS A 71 -2.53 19.77 10.95
C HIS A 71 -1.89 18.73 11.88
N GLY A 72 -2.07 18.84 13.20
CA GLY A 72 -1.55 17.89 14.18
C GLY A 72 -2.24 16.53 14.17
N LYS A 73 -3.47 16.38 13.66
CA LYS A 73 -4.21 15.10 13.77
C LYS A 73 -3.60 13.97 12.91
N PRO A 74 -3.33 14.16 11.60
CA PRO A 74 -2.67 13.14 10.79
C PRO A 74 -1.26 12.84 11.27
N VAL A 75 -0.51 13.89 11.63
CA VAL A 75 0.90 13.73 12.03
C VAL A 75 1.03 13.06 13.39
N ALA A 76 0.23 13.45 14.40
CA ALA A 76 0.25 12.80 15.71
C ALA A 76 -0.21 11.34 15.64
N LEU A 77 -1.17 11.02 14.76
CA LEU A 77 -1.58 9.64 14.52
C LEU A 77 -0.47 8.81 13.86
N ALA A 78 0.18 9.35 12.82
CA ALA A 78 1.31 8.71 12.17
C ALA A 78 2.49 8.51 13.14
N GLU A 79 2.76 9.50 13.99
CA GLU A 79 3.77 9.43 15.05
C GLU A 79 3.42 8.34 16.07
N ARG A 80 2.14 8.23 16.46
CA ARG A 80 1.67 7.12 17.31
C ARG A 80 1.92 5.76 16.63
N TYR A 81 1.59 5.60 15.36
CA TYR A 81 1.85 4.34 14.64
C TYR A 81 3.33 3.98 14.65
N TYR A 82 4.20 4.96 14.41
CA TYR A 82 5.65 4.77 14.50
C TYR A 82 6.09 4.31 15.90
N GLN A 83 5.60 4.99 16.96
CA GLN A 83 5.92 4.66 18.35
C GLN A 83 5.39 3.28 18.77
N GLU A 84 4.23 2.87 18.26
CA GLU A 84 3.66 1.54 18.45
C GLU A 84 4.33 0.45 17.61
N GLY A 85 5.28 0.84 16.75
CA GLY A 85 6.18 -0.07 16.06
C GLY A 85 5.84 -0.32 14.59
N ALA A 86 5.00 0.47 13.92
CA ALA A 86 4.76 0.34 12.48
C ALA A 86 6.08 0.33 11.70
N ASP A 87 6.20 -0.55 10.70
CA ASP A 87 7.40 -0.68 9.87
C ASP A 87 7.42 0.32 8.71
N GLU A 88 6.26 0.87 8.38
CA GLU A 88 6.00 1.87 7.35
C GLU A 88 4.67 2.57 7.67
N VAL A 89 4.55 3.85 7.31
CA VAL A 89 3.29 4.60 7.43
C VAL A 89 2.83 5.06 6.05
N THR A 90 1.58 4.72 5.70
CA THR A 90 0.95 5.10 4.43
C THR A 90 -0.11 6.18 4.65
N PHE A 91 -0.01 7.26 3.91
CA PHE A 91 -1.00 8.34 3.86
C PHE A 91 -1.81 8.23 2.57
N LEU A 92 -3.11 7.96 2.67
CA LEU A 92 -4.01 8.02 1.53
C LEU A 92 -4.61 9.42 1.46
N ASN A 93 -4.08 10.24 0.54
CA ASN A 93 -4.60 11.55 0.24
C ASN A 93 -5.91 11.42 -0.56
N ILE A 94 -7.00 11.63 0.16
CA ILE A 94 -8.37 11.61 -0.36
C ILE A 94 -9.05 12.96 -0.10
N THR A 95 -8.26 14.02 0.06
CA THR A 95 -8.77 15.39 0.07
C THR A 95 -9.53 15.59 -1.24
N ALA A 96 -10.83 15.84 -1.12
CA ALA A 96 -11.76 15.74 -2.23
C ALA A 96 -11.31 16.60 -3.41
N PHE A 97 -11.10 15.95 -4.57
CA PHE A 97 -11.37 16.54 -5.88
C PHE A 97 -10.81 17.96 -6.09
N ARG A 98 -9.52 18.16 -5.82
CA ARG A 98 -8.82 19.32 -6.37
C ARG A 98 -7.76 18.81 -7.31
N ASP A 99 -7.88 19.18 -8.58
CA ASP A 99 -6.92 18.93 -9.66
C ASP A 99 -5.60 19.70 -9.44
N LEU A 100 -5.17 19.90 -8.20
CA LEU A 100 -4.15 20.84 -7.80
C LEU A 100 -3.24 20.23 -6.74
N VAL A 101 -2.55 19.15 -7.10
CA VAL A 101 -1.66 18.42 -6.18
C VAL A 101 -0.46 19.27 -5.77
N LEU A 102 0.01 20.16 -6.65
CA LEU A 102 1.08 21.12 -6.34
C LEU A 102 0.56 22.37 -5.59
N ALA A 103 -0.75 22.66 -5.62
CA ALA A 103 -1.35 23.68 -4.75
C ALA A 103 -1.87 23.09 -3.43
N ASP A 104 -1.87 21.75 -3.29
CA ASP A 104 -2.19 21.01 -2.08
C ASP A 104 -1.03 21.09 -1.06
N GLN A 105 -0.66 22.34 -0.70
CA GLN A 105 0.29 22.66 0.36
C GLN A 105 0.02 21.88 1.66
N PRO A 106 -1.25 21.64 2.08
CA PRO A 106 -1.52 20.93 3.33
C PRO A 106 -0.93 19.51 3.41
N MET A 107 -1.05 18.69 2.35
CA MET A 107 -0.53 17.32 2.38
C MET A 107 1.01 17.30 2.36
N LEU A 108 1.64 18.21 1.59
CA LEU A 108 3.09 18.37 1.61
C LEU A 108 3.60 18.80 3.00
N GLU A 109 2.88 19.68 3.70
CA GLU A 109 3.21 20.08 5.07
C GLU A 109 3.02 18.96 6.09
N VAL A 110 1.99 18.11 5.92
CA VAL A 110 1.81 16.90 6.74
C VAL A 110 3.01 15.99 6.61
N LEU A 111 3.48 15.72 5.38
CA LEU A 111 4.66 14.88 5.16
C LEU A 111 5.93 15.50 5.74
N ARG A 112 6.17 16.80 5.56
CA ARG A 112 7.33 17.48 6.17
C ARG A 112 7.31 17.35 7.69
N SER A 113 6.16 17.62 8.29
CA SER A 113 5.97 17.53 9.75
C SER A 113 6.09 16.11 10.29
N ALA A 114 5.71 15.10 9.49
CA ALA A 114 5.83 13.69 9.81
C ALA A 114 7.28 13.22 9.71
N ALA A 115 8.00 13.60 8.64
CA ALA A 115 9.39 13.24 8.40
C ALA A 115 10.36 13.80 9.46
N GLU A 116 10.01 14.89 10.15
CA GLU A 116 10.77 15.41 11.29
C GLU A 116 10.78 14.46 12.50
N ARG A 117 9.79 13.56 12.61
CA ARG A 117 9.54 12.75 13.82
C ARG A 117 9.51 11.24 13.57
N ILE A 118 9.22 10.82 12.34
CA ILE A 118 9.00 9.42 11.96
C ILE A 118 10.19 8.92 11.15
N PHE A 119 10.90 7.94 11.70
CA PHE A 119 12.12 7.37 11.10
C PHE A 119 11.88 5.95 10.56
N VAL A 120 10.76 5.77 9.86
CA VAL A 120 10.41 4.61 9.04
C VAL A 120 9.89 5.12 7.69
N PRO A 121 9.87 4.29 6.63
CA PRO A 121 9.40 4.73 5.32
C PRO A 121 8.00 5.35 5.35
N LEU A 122 7.83 6.44 4.62
CA LEU A 122 6.57 7.13 4.41
C LEU A 122 6.08 6.93 2.97
N THR A 123 4.88 6.38 2.81
CA THR A 123 4.23 6.21 1.51
C THR A 123 3.08 7.20 1.38
N VAL A 124 2.95 7.89 0.25
CA VAL A 124 1.78 8.75 -0.03
C VAL A 124 1.04 8.28 -1.28
N GLY A 125 -0.27 8.10 -1.18
CA GLY A 125 -1.13 7.77 -2.32
C GLY A 125 -2.18 8.84 -2.55
N GLY A 126 -2.67 8.96 -3.78
CA GLY A 126 -3.72 9.93 -4.15
C GLY A 126 -3.17 11.16 -4.86
N GLY A 127 -3.71 11.46 -6.04
CA GLY A 127 -3.30 12.61 -6.86
C GLY A 127 -1.99 12.44 -7.64
N ILE A 128 -1.30 11.30 -7.57
CA ILE A 128 -0.04 11.08 -8.29
C ILE A 128 -0.32 10.77 -9.77
N ARG A 129 -0.52 11.81 -10.58
CA ARG A 129 -0.80 11.74 -12.02
C ARG A 129 -0.45 13.05 -12.72
N SER A 130 -0.37 13.01 -14.05
CA SER A 130 -0.26 14.23 -14.86
C SER A 130 -1.61 14.96 -14.90
N TYR A 131 -1.60 16.28 -14.85
CA TYR A 131 -2.81 17.11 -14.91
C TYR A 131 -2.52 18.51 -15.46
N VAL A 132 -3.58 19.25 -15.79
CA VAL A 132 -3.50 20.66 -16.20
C VAL A 132 -4.18 21.50 -15.14
N ASP A 133 -3.50 22.50 -14.59
CA ASP A 133 -4.08 23.38 -13.57
C ASP A 133 -4.93 24.52 -14.19
N GLU A 134 -5.58 25.30 -13.33
CA GLU A 134 -6.45 26.43 -13.72
C GLU A 134 -5.73 27.51 -14.54
N SER A 135 -4.40 27.61 -14.42
CA SER A 135 -3.59 28.53 -15.21
C SER A 135 -3.27 28.01 -16.62
N GLY A 136 -3.67 26.77 -16.92
CA GLY A 136 -3.35 26.06 -18.16
C GLY A 136 -1.95 25.43 -18.16
N LYS A 137 -1.24 25.45 -17.02
CA LYS A 137 0.07 24.82 -16.92
C LYS A 137 -0.11 23.31 -16.80
N LYS A 138 0.58 22.58 -17.67
CA LYS A 138 0.71 21.12 -17.59
C LYS A 138 1.70 20.77 -16.49
N ASN A 139 1.27 19.99 -15.52
CA ASN A 139 2.13 19.44 -14.47
C ASN A 139 2.20 17.93 -14.71
N CYS A 140 3.42 17.41 -14.87
CA CYS A 140 3.58 15.97 -15.12
C CYS A 140 3.61 15.18 -13.81
N ALA A 141 3.22 13.90 -13.84
CA ALA A 141 3.24 13.03 -12.68
C ALA A 141 4.60 12.98 -11.96
N LEU A 142 5.69 13.14 -12.72
CA LEU A 142 7.05 13.19 -12.19
C LEU A 142 7.31 14.42 -11.31
N GLU A 143 6.81 15.59 -11.69
CA GLU A 143 6.92 16.82 -10.89
C GLU A 143 6.11 16.71 -9.60
N VAL A 144 4.93 16.10 -9.70
CA VAL A 144 4.07 15.81 -8.54
C VAL A 144 4.77 14.89 -7.57
N ALA A 145 5.33 13.77 -8.05
CA ALA A 145 6.08 12.83 -7.23
C ALA A 145 7.34 13.48 -6.62
N ASP A 146 8.10 14.28 -7.38
CA ASP A 146 9.27 15.00 -6.87
C ASP A 146 8.91 15.93 -5.71
N ALA A 147 7.79 16.65 -5.81
CA ALA A 147 7.32 17.50 -4.73
C ALA A 147 7.04 16.71 -3.44
N TYR A 148 6.40 15.54 -3.57
CA TYR A 148 6.15 14.64 -2.44
C TYR A 148 7.42 14.03 -1.85
N PHE A 149 8.36 13.59 -2.67
CA PHE A 149 9.65 13.07 -2.20
C PHE A 149 10.44 14.15 -1.45
N ARG A 150 10.49 15.37 -1.98
CA ARG A 150 11.14 16.52 -1.31
C ARG A 150 10.43 16.95 -0.02
N ALA A 151 9.15 16.59 0.14
CA ALA A 151 8.40 16.81 1.36
C ALA A 151 8.62 15.73 2.42
N GLY A 152 9.24 14.60 2.08
CA GLY A 152 9.58 13.53 3.02
C GLY A 152 8.92 12.18 2.74
N ALA A 153 8.16 12.04 1.64
CA ALA A 153 7.75 10.71 1.19
C ALA A 153 8.97 9.92 0.67
N ASP A 154 8.98 8.62 0.91
CA ASP A 154 9.95 7.67 0.33
C ASP A 154 9.35 6.96 -0.90
N LYS A 155 8.03 6.82 -0.92
CA LYS A 155 7.28 6.13 -1.98
C LYS A 155 6.00 6.87 -2.34
N VAL A 156 5.60 6.77 -3.60
CA VAL A 156 4.31 7.25 -4.09
C VAL A 156 3.44 6.08 -4.55
N SER A 157 2.14 6.16 -4.27
CA SER A 157 1.15 5.16 -4.68
C SER A 157 0.27 5.68 -5.81
N ILE A 158 0.25 4.93 -6.92
CA ILE A 158 -0.51 5.23 -8.13
C ILE A 158 -1.74 4.31 -8.18
N GLY A 159 -2.93 4.89 -8.36
CA GLY A 159 -4.21 4.16 -8.43
C GLY A 159 -4.75 4.07 -9.85
N SER A 160 -5.80 4.83 -10.15
CA SER A 160 -6.53 4.77 -11.44
C SER A 160 -5.66 4.96 -12.68
N ASP A 161 -4.65 5.83 -12.61
CA ASP A 161 -3.69 6.06 -13.71
C ASP A 161 -2.93 4.77 -14.09
N ALA A 162 -2.71 3.84 -13.14
CA ALA A 162 -2.09 2.55 -13.43
C ALA A 162 -2.99 1.61 -14.23
N VAL A 163 -4.31 1.67 -14.00
CA VAL A 163 -5.29 0.88 -14.77
C VAL A 163 -5.38 1.39 -16.21
N GLU A 164 -5.37 2.71 -16.39
CA GLU A 164 -5.33 3.34 -17.71
C GLU A 164 -4.02 3.00 -18.44
N ALA A 165 -2.87 3.14 -17.78
CA ALA A 165 -1.57 2.76 -18.32
C ALA A 165 -1.50 1.27 -18.72
N ALA A 166 -2.09 0.37 -17.93
CA ALA A 166 -2.14 -1.05 -18.25
C ALA A 166 -3.01 -1.35 -19.48
N ARG A 167 -4.16 -0.68 -19.62
CA ARG A 167 -5.00 -0.78 -20.82
C ARG A 167 -4.24 -0.34 -22.07
N ASP A 168 -3.58 0.80 -22.01
CA ASP A 168 -2.78 1.33 -23.12
C ASP A 168 -1.59 0.40 -23.45
N TYR A 169 -0.96 -0.18 -22.43
CA TYR A 169 0.08 -1.19 -22.61
C TYR A 169 -0.43 -2.40 -23.39
N TYR A 170 -1.58 -2.98 -23.05
CA TYR A 170 -2.15 -4.10 -23.82
C TYR A 170 -2.65 -3.68 -25.21
N ALA A 171 -3.30 -2.53 -25.33
CA ALA A 171 -3.82 -2.01 -26.60
C ALA A 171 -2.70 -1.71 -27.61
N SER A 172 -1.52 -1.28 -27.13
CA SER A 172 -0.33 -1.04 -27.95
C SER A 172 0.51 -2.29 -28.23
N GLY A 173 -0.01 -3.49 -27.91
CA GLY A 173 0.71 -4.74 -28.12
C GLY A 173 1.88 -4.94 -27.15
N LYS A 174 1.73 -4.50 -25.89
CA LYS A 174 2.71 -4.57 -24.80
C LYS A 174 3.94 -3.67 -25.03
N THR A 175 3.70 -2.46 -25.54
CA THR A 175 4.77 -1.49 -25.80
C THR A 175 4.94 -0.54 -24.63
N LEU A 176 6.20 -0.31 -24.22
CA LEU A 176 6.57 0.70 -23.24
C LEU A 176 6.75 2.04 -23.94
N THR A 177 5.97 3.05 -23.54
CA THR A 177 6.00 4.38 -24.17
C THR A 177 7.04 5.30 -23.51
N GLY A 178 7.39 5.03 -22.26
CA GLY A 178 8.20 5.91 -21.42
C GLY A 178 7.45 7.15 -20.93
N GLU A 179 6.15 7.23 -21.14
CA GLU A 179 5.34 8.43 -20.87
C GLU A 179 4.35 8.24 -19.70
N THR A 180 4.11 7.01 -19.26
CA THR A 180 3.19 6.75 -18.15
C THR A 180 3.77 7.26 -16.82
N SER A 181 2.91 7.54 -15.84
CA SER A 181 3.37 7.97 -14.51
C SER A 181 4.31 6.94 -13.87
N ILE A 182 4.04 5.65 -14.06
CA ILE A 182 4.87 4.54 -13.56
C ILE A 182 6.26 4.60 -14.19
N GLU A 183 6.35 4.68 -15.53
CA GLU A 183 7.62 4.70 -16.25
C GLU A 183 8.45 5.94 -15.91
N LEU A 184 7.83 7.13 -15.91
CA LEU A 184 8.52 8.39 -15.63
C LEU A 184 9.13 8.42 -14.23
N ILE A 185 8.35 8.02 -13.22
CA ILE A 185 8.79 8.06 -11.81
C ILE A 185 9.83 6.96 -11.56
N SER A 186 9.58 5.74 -12.02
CA SER A 186 10.51 4.62 -11.83
C SER A 186 11.84 4.81 -12.57
N THR A 187 11.83 5.48 -13.73
CA THR A 187 13.07 5.80 -14.47
C THR A 187 13.96 6.77 -13.68
N LYS A 188 13.37 7.76 -13.00
CA LYS A 188 14.13 8.77 -12.26
C LYS A 188 14.54 8.33 -10.85
N TYR A 189 13.61 7.74 -10.09
CA TYR A 189 13.79 7.40 -8.67
C TYR A 189 14.03 5.91 -8.41
N GLY A 190 13.92 5.08 -9.45
CA GLY A 190 13.95 3.62 -9.33
C GLY A 190 12.58 3.04 -9.01
N ARG A 191 12.39 1.77 -9.36
CA ARG A 191 11.12 1.05 -9.19
C ARG A 191 10.65 1.05 -7.74
N GLN A 192 11.57 0.97 -6.78
CA GLN A 192 11.27 0.95 -5.34
C GLN A 192 10.49 2.18 -4.83
N ALA A 193 10.50 3.29 -5.59
CA ALA A 193 9.76 4.50 -5.24
C ALA A 193 8.28 4.46 -5.70
N VAL A 194 7.90 3.46 -6.52
CA VAL A 194 6.57 3.36 -7.14
C VAL A 194 5.80 2.17 -6.56
N VAL A 195 4.77 2.49 -5.80
CA VAL A 195 3.74 1.53 -5.35
C VAL A 195 2.53 1.67 -6.27
N VAL A 196 1.88 0.57 -6.61
CA VAL A 196 0.60 0.61 -7.33
C VAL A 196 -0.52 0.07 -6.47
N SER A 197 -1.56 0.88 -6.25
CA SER A 197 -2.75 0.52 -5.49
C SER A 197 -3.76 -0.18 -6.37
N PHE A 198 -4.06 -1.42 -6.04
CA PHE A 198 -5.05 -2.24 -6.71
C PHE A 198 -6.33 -2.24 -5.88
N ASP A 199 -7.45 -1.92 -6.53
CA ASP A 199 -8.78 -1.96 -5.93
C ASP A 199 -9.66 -3.01 -6.64
N PRO A 200 -9.35 -4.31 -6.53
CA PRO A 200 -10.10 -5.36 -7.18
C PRO A 200 -11.46 -5.59 -6.52
N ARG A 201 -12.45 -5.92 -7.36
CA ARG A 201 -13.77 -6.41 -7.00
C ARG A 201 -13.98 -7.79 -7.62
N ARG A 202 -14.55 -8.71 -6.85
CA ARG A 202 -14.83 -10.07 -7.31
C ARG A 202 -15.98 -10.12 -8.30
N VAL A 203 -15.79 -10.90 -9.36
CA VAL A 203 -16.82 -11.21 -10.36
C VAL A 203 -16.90 -12.73 -10.51
N TYR A 204 -18.04 -13.31 -10.14
CA TYR A 204 -18.28 -14.75 -10.24
C TYR A 204 -18.58 -15.17 -11.68
N VAL A 205 -18.13 -16.37 -12.04
CA VAL A 205 -18.40 -16.98 -13.35
C VAL A 205 -18.76 -18.46 -13.19
N ALA A 206 -19.67 -18.94 -14.03
CA ALA A 206 -20.12 -20.33 -13.99
C ALA A 206 -19.06 -21.31 -14.55
N ASP A 207 -18.36 -20.89 -15.61
CA ASP A 207 -17.35 -21.69 -16.30
C ASP A 207 -16.12 -20.82 -16.63
N PRO A 208 -14.94 -21.12 -16.07
CA PRO A 208 -13.73 -20.32 -16.27
C PRO A 208 -13.26 -20.35 -17.73
N VAL A 209 -13.63 -21.36 -18.52
CA VAL A 209 -13.20 -21.49 -19.93
C VAL A 209 -13.88 -20.46 -20.84
N SER A 210 -15.07 -20.00 -20.45
CA SER A 210 -15.82 -18.96 -21.18
C SER A 210 -15.44 -17.54 -20.77
N CYS A 211 -14.54 -17.38 -19.79
CA CYS A 211 -14.06 -16.11 -19.32
C CYS A 211 -12.70 -15.80 -19.97
N GLU A 212 -12.56 -14.59 -20.54
CA GLU A 212 -11.28 -14.13 -21.07
C GLU A 212 -10.27 -13.74 -19.97
N HIS A 213 -10.75 -13.64 -18.72
CA HIS A 213 -9.96 -13.24 -17.57
C HIS A 213 -9.41 -14.42 -16.77
N ASN A 214 -8.35 -14.14 -16.02
CA ASN A 214 -7.73 -15.11 -15.13
C ASN A 214 -8.64 -15.44 -13.94
N CYS A 215 -9.30 -16.60 -13.99
CA CYS A 215 -10.19 -17.09 -12.94
C CYS A 215 -9.43 -17.89 -11.87
N VAL A 216 -9.95 -17.86 -10.64
CA VAL A 216 -9.57 -18.72 -9.52
C VAL A 216 -10.75 -19.57 -9.07
N GLU A 217 -10.46 -20.73 -8.49
CA GLU A 217 -11.47 -21.53 -7.80
C GLU A 217 -11.80 -20.92 -6.44
N VAL A 218 -13.09 -20.92 -6.08
CA VAL A 218 -13.62 -20.38 -4.82
C VAL A 218 -14.46 -21.41 -4.08
N GLY A 219 -14.80 -21.12 -2.82
CA GLY A 219 -15.59 -22.00 -1.97
C GLY A 219 -14.78 -22.96 -1.09
N GLY A 220 -13.46 -22.78 -1.01
CA GLY A 220 -12.61 -23.48 -0.05
C GLY A 220 -12.87 -23.02 1.40
N GLU A 221 -12.58 -23.89 2.36
CA GLU A 221 -12.73 -23.58 3.79
C GLU A 221 -11.84 -22.40 4.19
N GLY A 222 -12.43 -21.37 4.80
CA GLY A 222 -11.73 -20.13 5.17
C GLY A 222 -11.29 -19.24 3.98
N GLY A 223 -11.69 -19.59 2.75
CA GLY A 223 -11.34 -18.88 1.53
C GLY A 223 -12.41 -17.92 1.04
N THR A 224 -12.33 -17.60 -0.24
CA THR A 224 -13.33 -16.85 -0.99
C THR A 224 -14.66 -17.60 -0.99
N PRO A 225 -15.80 -16.99 -0.59
CA PRO A 225 -17.09 -17.68 -0.60
C PRO A 225 -17.54 -18.05 -2.02
N LEU A 226 -18.44 -19.04 -2.11
CA LEU A 226 -19.11 -19.40 -3.37
C LEU A 226 -19.96 -18.23 -3.89
N GLY A 227 -20.18 -18.23 -5.19
CA GLY A 227 -21.10 -17.27 -5.81
C GLY A 227 -22.55 -17.47 -5.36
N PRO A 228 -23.40 -16.45 -5.55
CA PRO A 228 -24.78 -16.46 -5.09
C PRO A 228 -25.63 -17.59 -5.70
N ASN A 229 -25.24 -18.12 -6.86
CA ASN A 229 -25.90 -19.24 -7.54
C ASN A 229 -25.09 -20.54 -7.45
N GLY A 230 -24.08 -20.60 -6.57
CA GLY A 230 -23.19 -21.75 -6.42
C GLY A 230 -22.01 -21.74 -7.40
N GLU A 231 -21.69 -20.60 -8.01
CA GLU A 231 -20.50 -20.45 -8.85
C GLU A 231 -19.23 -20.80 -8.06
N ARG A 232 -18.39 -21.63 -8.67
CA ARG A 232 -17.12 -22.11 -8.10
C ARG A 232 -15.90 -21.39 -8.63
N PHE A 233 -16.10 -20.41 -9.51
CA PHE A 233 -15.02 -19.65 -10.10
C PHE A 233 -15.31 -18.16 -10.01
N ALA A 234 -14.26 -17.37 -9.84
CA ALA A 234 -14.33 -15.93 -9.90
C ALA A 234 -13.05 -15.36 -10.48
N TRP A 235 -13.14 -14.17 -11.05
CA TRP A 235 -11.98 -13.34 -11.35
C TRP A 235 -12.11 -12.02 -10.57
N TYR A 236 -11.02 -11.27 -10.53
CA TYR A 236 -10.94 -10.00 -9.81
C TYR A 236 -10.78 -8.86 -10.80
N CYS A 237 -11.89 -8.14 -11.00
CA CYS A 237 -11.99 -6.96 -11.84
C CYS A 237 -11.30 -5.78 -11.16
N CYS A 238 -10.35 -5.13 -11.82
CA CYS A 238 -9.74 -3.91 -11.32
C CYS A 238 -10.74 -2.75 -11.43
N THR A 239 -10.64 -1.78 -10.53
CA THR A 239 -11.54 -0.62 -10.54
C THR A 239 -10.77 0.70 -10.59
N LEU A 240 -11.44 1.76 -11.04
CA LEU A 240 -10.94 3.12 -11.08
C LEU A 240 -11.77 4.03 -10.15
N LYS A 241 -11.27 5.25 -9.97
CA LYS A 241 -11.93 6.34 -9.23
C LYS A 241 -12.32 5.92 -7.81
N GLY A 242 -11.47 5.12 -7.15
CA GLY A 242 -11.70 4.61 -5.79
C GLY A 242 -12.87 3.62 -5.73
N GLY A 243 -12.86 2.58 -6.58
CA GLY A 243 -13.89 1.54 -6.55
C GLY A 243 -15.20 1.85 -7.26
N ARG A 244 -15.35 3.05 -7.86
CA ARG A 244 -16.64 3.51 -8.42
C ARG A 244 -16.87 3.13 -9.86
N GLU A 245 -15.82 2.77 -10.58
CA GLU A 245 -15.90 2.39 -11.99
C GLU A 245 -15.15 1.07 -12.19
N ASP A 246 -15.87 0.05 -12.65
CA ASP A 246 -15.27 -1.25 -12.96
C ASP A 246 -14.50 -1.18 -14.29
N SER A 247 -13.45 -1.99 -14.41
CA SER A 247 -12.63 -2.07 -15.62
C SER A 247 -12.66 -3.48 -16.22
N ASP A 248 -12.70 -3.56 -17.54
CA ASP A 248 -12.44 -4.79 -18.27
C ASP A 248 -10.93 -5.15 -18.27
N LEU A 249 -10.37 -5.29 -17.06
CA LEU A 249 -8.99 -5.65 -16.80
C LEU A 249 -8.95 -6.44 -15.50
N ASP A 250 -8.37 -7.64 -15.55
CA ASP A 250 -8.22 -8.48 -14.36
C ASP A 250 -6.92 -8.15 -13.58
N VAL A 251 -6.91 -8.57 -12.32
CA VAL A 251 -5.79 -8.30 -11.40
C VAL A 251 -4.45 -8.89 -11.86
N VAL A 252 -4.46 -10.01 -12.59
CA VAL A 252 -3.24 -10.66 -13.12
C VAL A 252 -2.71 -9.83 -14.29
N GLN A 253 -3.59 -9.39 -15.19
CA GLN A 253 -3.25 -8.50 -16.29
C GLN A 253 -2.67 -7.19 -15.75
N LEU A 254 -3.31 -6.58 -14.74
CA LEU A 254 -2.80 -5.36 -14.13
C LEU A 254 -1.43 -5.58 -13.49
N ALA A 255 -1.25 -6.65 -12.70
CA ALA A 255 0.04 -6.99 -12.06
C ALA A 255 1.19 -7.11 -13.07
N GLN A 256 0.96 -7.85 -14.17
CA GLN A 256 1.97 -8.04 -15.22
C GLN A 256 2.28 -6.75 -15.96
N ALA A 257 1.26 -5.94 -16.28
CA ALA A 257 1.46 -4.67 -16.98
C ALA A 257 2.24 -3.67 -16.13
N VAL A 258 1.86 -3.47 -14.87
CA VAL A 258 2.55 -2.48 -14.02
C VAL A 258 3.95 -2.94 -13.63
N GLU A 259 4.18 -4.26 -13.52
CA GLU A 259 5.53 -4.81 -13.41
C GLU A 259 6.35 -4.50 -14.67
N ALA A 260 5.82 -4.65 -15.88
CA ALA A 260 6.54 -4.26 -17.09
C ALA A 260 6.84 -2.75 -17.12
N LEU A 261 5.88 -1.92 -16.70
CA LEU A 261 5.95 -0.45 -16.74
C LEU A 261 6.92 0.17 -15.72
N GLY A 262 7.29 -0.53 -14.64
CA GLY A 262 8.24 0.01 -13.67
C GLY A 262 7.84 -0.01 -12.20
N ALA A 263 6.70 -0.61 -11.83
CA ALA A 263 6.27 -0.65 -10.44
C ALA A 263 7.25 -1.43 -9.54
N GLY A 264 7.49 -0.99 -8.32
CA GLY A 264 8.36 -1.68 -7.36
C GLY A 264 7.61 -2.53 -6.35
N GLU A 265 6.32 -2.27 -6.14
CA GLU A 265 5.53 -2.88 -5.08
C GLU A 265 4.03 -2.74 -5.37
N LEU A 266 3.24 -3.74 -4.97
CA LEU A 266 1.78 -3.77 -5.16
C LEU A 266 1.07 -3.61 -3.82
N LEU A 267 0.26 -2.56 -3.69
CA LEU A 267 -0.70 -2.41 -2.59
C LEU A 267 -2.02 -3.07 -3.00
N LEU A 268 -2.25 -4.29 -2.55
CA LEU A 268 -3.37 -5.11 -2.96
C LEU A 268 -4.54 -4.98 -1.97
N ASN A 269 -5.43 -4.02 -2.23
CA ASN A 269 -6.69 -3.90 -1.50
C ASN A 269 -7.67 -4.98 -1.97
N CYS A 270 -8.84 -5.04 -1.33
CA CYS A 270 -9.95 -5.87 -1.78
C CYS A 270 -11.26 -5.21 -1.39
N ILE A 271 -12.02 -4.75 -2.39
CA ILE A 271 -13.28 -4.02 -2.16
C ILE A 271 -14.27 -4.87 -1.36
N ASP A 272 -14.33 -6.18 -1.64
CA ASP A 272 -15.28 -7.10 -0.98
C ASP A 272 -14.92 -7.39 0.48
N ARG A 273 -13.67 -7.14 0.90
CA ARG A 273 -13.19 -7.35 2.28
C ARG A 273 -13.08 -6.04 3.08
N ASP A 274 -13.14 -4.90 2.41
CA ASP A 274 -12.93 -3.61 3.05
C ASP A 274 -13.98 -3.33 4.14
N GLY A 275 -13.51 -2.88 5.31
CA GLY A 275 -14.36 -2.65 6.49
C GLY A 275 -14.97 -3.89 7.17
N GLN A 276 -14.83 -5.10 6.61
CA GLN A 276 -15.52 -6.30 7.12
C GLN A 276 -14.88 -6.89 8.39
N GLY A 277 -13.58 -6.65 8.62
CA GLY A 277 -12.84 -7.22 9.76
C GLY A 277 -12.81 -8.76 9.77
N SER A 278 -13.02 -9.43 8.63
CA SER A 278 -13.14 -10.88 8.49
C SER A 278 -11.91 -11.58 7.88
N GLY A 279 -10.81 -10.83 7.74
CA GLY A 279 -9.55 -11.31 7.16
C GLY A 279 -9.30 -10.76 5.76
N TYR A 280 -8.05 -10.87 5.33
CA TYR A 280 -7.61 -10.49 3.98
C TYR A 280 -8.13 -11.50 2.94
N GLU A 281 -8.20 -11.08 1.67
CA GLU A 281 -8.54 -12.00 0.57
C GLU A 281 -7.32 -12.83 0.14
N LEU A 282 -7.16 -14.00 0.76
CA LEU A 282 -5.97 -14.84 0.58
C LEU A 282 -5.85 -15.44 -0.84
N GLU A 283 -6.98 -15.72 -1.50
CA GLU A 283 -6.97 -16.22 -2.88
C GLU A 283 -6.44 -15.15 -3.84
N LEU A 284 -6.91 -13.92 -3.68
CA LEU A 284 -6.43 -12.76 -4.43
C LEU A 284 -4.92 -12.54 -4.23
N VAL A 285 -4.44 -12.61 -2.98
CA VAL A 285 -3.00 -12.52 -2.68
C VAL A 285 -2.22 -13.62 -3.40
N ARG A 286 -2.67 -14.88 -3.31
CA ARG A 286 -2.01 -16.01 -3.98
C ARG A 286 -2.00 -15.86 -5.50
N GLN A 287 -3.11 -15.42 -6.09
CA GLN A 287 -3.23 -15.19 -7.52
C GLN A 287 -2.24 -14.13 -8.01
N VAL A 288 -2.13 -13.00 -7.32
CA VAL A 288 -1.19 -11.92 -7.70
C VAL A 288 0.27 -12.33 -7.46
N LYS A 289 0.56 -13.04 -6.36
CA LYS A 289 1.91 -13.58 -6.07
C LYS A 289 2.38 -14.61 -7.11
N ALA A 290 1.46 -15.32 -7.76
CA ALA A 290 1.77 -16.23 -8.85
C ALA A 290 1.97 -15.50 -10.20
N ALA A 291 1.42 -14.28 -10.33
CA ALA A 291 1.40 -13.53 -11.59
C ALA A 291 2.62 -12.62 -11.83
N CYS A 292 3.30 -12.17 -10.77
CA CYS A 292 4.41 -11.22 -10.83
C CYS A 292 5.47 -11.49 -9.76
N THR A 293 6.64 -10.85 -9.89
CA THR A 293 7.74 -10.98 -8.92
C THR A 293 7.77 -9.87 -7.87
N LEU A 294 6.89 -8.87 -8.00
CA LEU A 294 6.83 -7.72 -7.12
C LEU A 294 6.44 -8.13 -5.68
N PRO A 295 6.98 -7.41 -4.67
CA PRO A 295 6.44 -7.45 -3.31
C PRO A 295 4.95 -7.10 -3.30
N VAL A 296 4.15 -7.91 -2.60
CA VAL A 296 2.70 -7.68 -2.45
C VAL A 296 2.38 -7.33 -1.00
N ILE A 297 1.72 -6.20 -0.80
CA ILE A 297 1.14 -5.78 0.47
C ILE A 297 -0.32 -6.24 0.48
N ALA A 298 -0.69 -7.14 1.39
CA ALA A 298 -2.10 -7.47 1.63
C ALA A 298 -2.79 -6.34 2.38
N SER A 299 -3.92 -5.86 1.86
CA SER A 299 -4.72 -4.78 2.43
C SER A 299 -6.22 -5.13 2.37
N SER A 300 -7.03 -4.38 3.12
CA SER A 300 -8.49 -4.57 3.33
C SER A 300 -8.88 -5.87 4.05
N GLY A 301 -9.65 -5.74 5.14
CA GLY A 301 -10.28 -6.85 5.86
C GLY A 301 -9.62 -7.30 7.18
N ALA A 302 -8.46 -6.75 7.54
CA ALA A 302 -7.82 -7.02 8.83
C ALA A 302 -8.75 -6.70 10.01
N GLY A 303 -8.79 -7.59 11.02
CA GLY A 303 -9.74 -7.53 12.13
C GLY A 303 -9.15 -8.01 13.46
N CYS A 304 -8.18 -8.94 13.40
CA CYS A 304 -7.45 -9.44 14.56
C CYS A 304 -6.00 -9.82 14.16
N PRO A 305 -5.10 -10.07 15.14
CA PRO A 305 -3.72 -10.49 14.87
C PRO A 305 -3.60 -11.76 14.00
N GLU A 306 -4.55 -12.69 14.11
CA GLU A 306 -4.57 -13.95 13.36
C GLU A 306 -4.72 -13.70 11.84
N HIS A 307 -5.39 -12.62 11.44
CA HIS A 307 -5.49 -12.26 10.02
C HIS A 307 -4.12 -11.91 9.43
N PHE A 308 -3.22 -11.31 10.21
CA PHE A 308 -1.86 -11.00 9.77
C PHE A 308 -1.02 -12.26 9.64
N SER A 309 -1.11 -13.19 10.58
CA SER A 309 -0.37 -14.46 10.47
C SER A 309 -0.87 -15.29 9.29
N ALA A 310 -2.17 -15.30 9.01
CA ALA A 310 -2.74 -15.96 7.83
C ALA A 310 -2.23 -15.34 6.51
N ALA A 311 -2.23 -14.01 6.39
CA ALA A 311 -1.78 -13.35 5.16
C ALA A 311 -0.27 -13.43 4.93
N LEU A 312 0.54 -13.41 5.99
CA LEU A 312 2.01 -13.41 5.93
C LEU A 312 2.63 -14.82 5.96
N ALA A 313 1.81 -15.84 6.24
CA ALA A 313 2.27 -17.22 6.32
C ALA A 313 2.97 -17.65 5.02
N PRO A 314 4.17 -18.26 5.11
CA PRO A 314 4.75 -18.91 3.95
C PRO A 314 3.83 -20.06 3.50
N ALA A 315 3.64 -20.22 2.20
CA ALA A 315 2.88 -21.33 1.67
C ALA A 315 3.66 -22.65 1.83
N ALA A 316 2.92 -23.75 2.06
CA ALA A 316 3.49 -25.09 2.15
C ALA A 316 4.00 -25.59 0.78
N GLU A 317 3.30 -25.25 -0.31
CA GLU A 317 3.70 -25.47 -1.71
C GLU A 317 3.15 -24.32 -2.58
N GLY A 318 3.98 -23.74 -3.46
CA GLY A 318 3.59 -22.80 -4.54
C GLY A 318 2.76 -21.55 -4.16
N GLY A 319 3.37 -20.36 -4.26
CA GLY A 319 2.67 -19.07 -4.04
C GLY A 319 2.58 -18.68 -2.56
N GLY A 320 3.66 -18.12 -2.02
CA GLY A 320 3.73 -17.71 -0.60
C GLY A 320 2.73 -16.62 -0.21
N GLY A 321 2.52 -16.45 1.10
CA GLY A 321 1.79 -15.29 1.63
C GLY A 321 2.44 -13.96 1.27
N ALA A 322 1.70 -12.89 1.54
CA ALA A 322 2.08 -11.52 1.27
C ALA A 322 3.44 -11.15 1.90
N ASP A 323 4.10 -10.16 1.29
CA ASP A 323 5.40 -9.66 1.73
C ASP A 323 5.27 -8.61 2.84
N ALA A 324 4.10 -7.99 2.93
CA ALA A 324 3.67 -7.13 4.01
C ALA A 324 2.16 -7.19 4.18
N ALA A 325 1.69 -6.70 5.33
CA ALA A 325 0.28 -6.59 5.64
C ALA A 325 -0.01 -5.18 6.14
N LEU A 326 -1.04 -4.56 5.59
CA LEU A 326 -1.48 -3.20 5.88
C LEU A 326 -2.85 -3.23 6.54
N ALA A 327 -3.01 -2.43 7.59
CA ALA A 327 -4.33 -2.15 8.15
C ALA A 327 -4.49 -0.66 8.50
N ALA A 328 -5.74 -0.20 8.47
CA ALA A 328 -6.11 1.18 8.78
C ALA A 328 -7.02 1.25 10.03
N GLY A 329 -8.32 0.96 9.86
CA GLY A 329 -9.35 1.19 10.89
C GLY A 329 -9.05 0.57 12.26
N ILE A 330 -8.59 -0.68 12.30
CA ILE A 330 -8.28 -1.39 13.56
C ILE A 330 -7.14 -0.74 14.36
N PHE A 331 -6.16 -0.13 13.69
CA PHE A 331 -5.07 0.62 14.32
C PHE A 331 -5.53 2.02 14.70
N HIS A 332 -6.30 2.68 13.83
CA HIS A 332 -6.86 4.00 14.11
C HIS A 332 -7.71 3.99 15.41
N ARG A 333 -8.64 3.04 15.52
CA ARG A 333 -9.55 2.86 16.65
C ARG A 333 -8.92 2.17 17.87
N SER A 334 -7.67 1.73 17.75
CA SER A 334 -6.95 1.02 18.82
C SER A 334 -7.64 -0.28 19.27
N GLU A 335 -8.42 -0.89 18.37
CA GLU A 335 -9.10 -2.17 18.59
C GLU A 335 -8.09 -3.32 18.63
N VAL A 336 -7.09 -3.24 17.75
CA VAL A 336 -5.97 -4.17 17.70
C VAL A 336 -4.68 -3.35 17.71
N PRO A 337 -3.94 -3.27 18.83
CA PRO A 337 -2.68 -2.53 18.87
C PRO A 337 -1.62 -3.15 17.93
N LEU A 338 -0.81 -2.32 17.27
CA LEU A 338 0.31 -2.77 16.42
C LEU A 338 1.27 -3.72 17.18
N GLY A 339 1.57 -3.40 18.43
CA GLY A 339 2.38 -4.25 19.31
C GLY A 339 1.78 -5.64 19.55
N ALA A 340 0.45 -5.77 19.58
CA ALA A 340 -0.23 -7.06 19.74
C ALA A 340 -0.08 -7.91 18.47
N VAL A 341 -0.18 -7.31 17.28
CA VAL A 341 0.09 -7.99 16.01
C VAL A 341 1.52 -8.52 15.97
N LYS A 342 2.51 -7.67 16.30
CA LYS A 342 3.92 -8.08 16.32
C LYS A 342 4.21 -9.16 17.35
N ALA A 343 3.63 -9.05 18.55
CA ALA A 343 3.75 -10.08 19.58
C ALA A 343 3.15 -11.43 19.14
N HIS A 344 1.97 -11.40 18.51
CA HIS A 344 1.34 -12.59 17.94
C HIS A 344 2.26 -13.26 16.89
N LEU A 345 2.77 -12.47 15.93
CA LEU A 345 3.67 -12.98 14.89
C LEU A 345 4.98 -13.55 15.46
N LYS A 346 5.51 -12.93 16.51
CA LYS A 346 6.66 -13.45 17.26
C LYS A 346 6.37 -14.83 17.84
N ASN A 347 5.25 -14.95 18.55
CA ASN A 347 4.89 -16.14 19.31
C ASN A 347 4.49 -17.31 18.39
N ALA A 348 3.92 -17.01 17.22
CA ALA A 348 3.65 -18.00 16.19
C ALA A 348 4.93 -18.63 15.61
N GLY A 349 6.10 -17.98 15.78
CA GLY A 349 7.43 -18.53 15.50
C GLY A 349 7.76 -18.76 14.02
N LYS A 350 6.88 -18.35 13.09
CA LYS A 350 6.98 -18.67 11.66
C LYS A 350 7.23 -17.46 10.75
N VAL A 351 7.14 -16.24 11.28
CA VAL A 351 7.18 -15.02 10.48
C VAL A 351 8.20 -14.04 11.09
N PRO A 352 9.33 -13.74 10.41
CA PRO A 352 10.29 -12.75 10.91
C PRO A 352 9.65 -11.36 10.84
N VAL A 353 9.67 -10.60 11.94
CA VAL A 353 9.17 -9.21 12.00
C VAL A 353 10.14 -8.33 12.80
N ARG A 354 10.12 -7.01 12.56
CA ARG A 354 10.93 -6.04 13.31
C ARG A 354 10.34 -5.78 14.69
N PHE A 355 11.18 -5.70 15.72
CA PHE A 355 10.83 -5.27 17.08
C PHE A 355 11.62 -4.02 17.47
#